data_AF-A0AAD5VA06-F1
#
_entry.id   AF-A0AAD5VA06-F1
#
_cell.length_a   1.000
_cell.length_b   1.000
_cell.length_c   1.000
_cell.angle_alpha   90.00
_cell.angle_beta   90.00
_cell.angle_gamma   90.00
#
_symmetry.space_group_name_H-M   'P 1'
#
loop_
_entity.id
_entity.type
_entity.pdbx_description
1 polymer ?
#
loop_
_entity_poly.entity_id
_entity_poly.type
_entity_poly.pdbx_seq_one_letter_code
_entity_poly.pdbx_strand_id
1 'polypeptide(L)'
;MKVAVVRMGWPGSSVGIVALYSKPGSRSFLDYDLCERLRELSLREIPKTSTYAIDMVRFPLDWGTAQDSAEYVYKGAVPLKIWFCGEVQLNWLITTDGDPKSSVSLRINTLRESDQIKLEEILFDMSYPKVDREARNGVPAEIWAGRFMSKKNTPKAQIKLFGDIYDAREKNNKDRPNYSVHALKQGDVVMVETYIQRYRPSTKPNDQWKVKYQLKKLYVLYVGDDSGDAPGDVPDEDEDI
;
A
#
# COMPACT_ATOMS: atom_id res chain seq x y z
N MET A 1 8.98 15.13 20.08
CA MET A 1 8.68 13.85 19.42
C MET A 1 8.86 12.74 20.44
N LYS A 2 7.81 12.00 20.83
CA LYS A 2 7.97 10.81 21.68
C LYS A 2 7.93 9.59 20.76
N VAL A 3 9.10 8.99 20.51
CA VAL A 3 9.18 7.69 19.84
C VAL A 3 8.71 6.65 20.86
N ALA A 4 7.69 5.86 20.51
CA ALA A 4 7.40 4.64 21.26
C ALA A 4 8.54 3.66 20.96
N VAL A 5 9.60 3.74 21.76
CA VAL A 5 10.72 2.80 21.67
C VAL A 5 10.33 1.59 22.49
N VAL A 6 9.80 0.56 21.83
CA VAL A 6 9.65 -0.74 22.48
C VAL A 6 11.04 -1.38 22.56
N ARG A 7 11.73 -1.18 23.68
CA ARG A 7 12.98 -1.90 23.99
C ARG A 7 12.63 -3.27 24.52
N MET A 8 12.77 -4.31 23.70
CA MET A 8 12.68 -5.68 24.19
C MET A 8 14.08 -6.28 24.25
N GLY A 9 14.57 -6.52 25.48
CA GLY A 9 15.83 -7.20 25.71
C GLY A 9 15.61 -8.69 25.93
N TRP A 10 16.14 -9.52 25.03
CA TRP A 10 16.67 -10.83 25.39
C TRP A 10 18.20 -10.74 25.39
N PRO A 11 18.91 -11.37 26.35
CA PRO A 11 20.36 -11.28 26.40
C PRO A 11 20.97 -12.06 25.23
N GLY A 12 21.57 -11.33 24.28
CA GLY A 12 22.38 -11.90 23.19
C GLY A 12 21.95 -11.56 21.76
N SER A 13 20.81 -10.90 21.55
CA SER A 13 20.33 -10.52 20.20
C SER A 13 20.32 -9.00 20.01
N SER A 14 20.96 -8.51 18.95
CA SER A 14 20.93 -7.11 18.53
C SER A 14 19.48 -6.65 18.31
N VAL A 15 19.02 -5.75 19.18
CA VAL A 15 17.66 -5.22 19.20
C VAL A 15 17.46 -4.28 18.00
N GLY A 16 16.75 -4.73 16.97
CA GLY A 16 16.22 -3.84 15.95
C GLY A 16 15.08 -3.03 16.54
N ILE A 17 15.31 -1.75 16.82
CA ILE A 17 14.24 -0.83 17.25
C ILE A 17 13.32 -0.59 16.04
N VAL A 18 12.09 -1.07 16.11
CA VAL A 18 11.05 -0.68 15.15
C VAL A 18 10.51 0.67 15.60
N ALA A 19 11.02 1.75 15.02
CA ALA A 19 10.46 3.08 15.23
C ALA A 19 9.14 3.20 14.46
N LEU A 20 8.02 3.06 15.16
CA LEU A 20 6.68 3.32 14.62
C LEU A 20 6.38 4.81 14.75
N TYR A 21 5.89 5.43 13.67
CA TYR A 21 5.46 6.82 13.68
C TYR A 21 4.18 6.92 14.50
N SER A 22 4.11 7.77 15.52
CA SER A 22 2.83 8.12 16.11
C SER A 22 2.86 9.54 16.67
N LYS A 23 1.77 10.29 16.45
CA LYS A 23 1.50 11.44 17.31
C LYS A 23 1.34 10.90 18.74
N PRO A 24 1.87 11.55 19.79
CA PRO A 24 1.67 11.11 21.16
C PRO A 24 0.17 10.87 21.44
N GLY A 25 -0.19 9.66 21.86
CA GLY A 25 -1.58 9.26 22.15
C GLY A 25 -2.39 8.65 20.99
N SER A 26 -1.85 8.55 19.77
CA SER A 26 -2.63 8.16 18.58
C SER A 26 -2.77 6.66 18.28
N ARG A 27 -2.06 5.77 19.00
CA ARG A 27 -2.03 4.33 18.67
C ARG A 27 -2.04 3.42 19.90
N SER A 28 -3.02 3.60 20.78
CA SER A 28 -3.24 2.74 21.96
C SER A 28 -3.46 1.26 21.61
N PHE A 29 -3.78 0.96 20.34
CA PHE A 29 -4.05 -0.37 19.83
C PHE A 29 -2.80 -1.22 19.52
N LEU A 30 -1.60 -0.64 19.55
CA LEU A 30 -0.36 -1.37 19.30
C LEU A 30 0.01 -2.24 20.51
N ASP A 31 -0.64 -3.39 20.62
CA ASP A 31 -0.25 -4.42 21.58
C ASP A 31 1.04 -5.14 21.16
N TYR A 32 1.57 -5.95 22.08
CA TYR A 32 2.80 -6.70 21.87
C TYR A 32 2.70 -7.64 20.66
N ASP A 33 1.58 -8.35 20.53
CA ASP A 33 1.37 -9.36 19.50
C ASP A 33 1.28 -8.76 18.09
N LEU A 34 0.65 -7.59 17.97
CA LEU A 34 0.62 -6.81 16.73
C LEU A 34 2.02 -6.29 16.38
N CYS A 35 2.76 -5.75 17.36
CA CYS A 35 4.12 -5.27 17.13
C CYS A 35 5.06 -6.38 16.63
N GLU A 36 5.01 -7.57 17.26
CA GLU A 36 5.80 -8.72 16.82
C GLU A 36 5.41 -9.19 15.41
N ARG A 37 4.11 -9.24 15.10
CA ARG A 37 3.64 -9.56 13.74
C ARG A 37 4.11 -8.53 12.71
N LEU A 38 4.02 -7.24 13.01
CA LEU A 38 4.51 -6.18 12.13
C LEU A 38 6.02 -6.29 11.89
N ARG A 39 6.79 -6.64 12.94
CA ARG A 39 8.22 -6.90 12.83
C ARG A 39 8.50 -8.09 11.92
N GLU A 40 7.83 -9.23 12.11
CA GLU A 40 7.95 -10.41 11.24
C GLU A 40 7.66 -10.07 9.77
N LEU A 41 6.58 -9.31 9.51
CA LEU A 41 6.19 -8.90 8.16
C LEU A 41 7.20 -7.95 7.52
N SER A 42 7.78 -7.04 8.29
CA SER A 42 8.77 -6.08 7.80
C SER A 42 10.10 -6.66 7.36
N LEU A 43 10.42 -7.87 7.80
CA LEU A 43 11.68 -8.56 7.50
C LEU A 43 11.51 -9.67 6.48
N ARG A 44 10.27 -9.91 6.02
CA ARG A 44 9.96 -11.09 5.22
C ARG A 44 10.19 -10.85 3.73
N GLU A 45 10.74 -11.88 3.12
CA GLU A 45 10.99 -12.00 1.68
C GLU A 45 10.51 -13.36 1.19
N ILE A 46 9.99 -13.38 -0.03
CA ILE A 46 9.54 -14.60 -0.72
C ILE A 46 10.14 -14.55 -2.14
N PRO A 47 11.41 -14.95 -2.30
CA PRO A 47 12.12 -14.83 -3.57
C PRO A 47 11.43 -15.57 -4.72
N LYS A 48 10.78 -16.70 -4.44
CA LYS A 48 10.08 -17.53 -5.43
C LYS A 48 9.00 -16.75 -6.20
N THR A 49 8.34 -15.78 -5.55
CA THR A 49 7.28 -14.97 -6.17
C THR A 49 7.68 -13.51 -6.31
N SER A 50 8.97 -13.20 -6.15
CA SER A 50 9.50 -11.84 -6.07
C SER A 50 8.68 -10.93 -5.13
N THR A 51 8.24 -11.43 -3.98
CA THR A 51 7.50 -10.62 -2.97
C THR A 51 8.45 -10.21 -1.84
N TYR A 52 8.55 -8.92 -1.54
CA TYR A 52 9.47 -8.40 -0.53
C TYR A 52 8.81 -7.34 0.36
N ALA A 53 9.22 -7.29 1.63
CA ALA A 53 9.07 -6.11 2.46
C ALA A 53 9.64 -4.91 1.73
N ILE A 54 8.92 -3.78 1.74
CA ILE A 54 9.43 -2.55 1.14
C ILE A 54 10.82 -2.22 1.66
N ASP A 55 11.07 -2.49 2.95
CA ASP A 55 12.38 -2.29 3.58
C ASP A 55 13.48 -3.24 3.05
N MET A 56 13.10 -4.36 2.46
CA MET A 56 14.00 -5.33 1.85
C MET A 56 14.23 -5.09 0.36
N VAL A 57 13.51 -4.14 -0.24
CA VAL A 57 13.73 -3.75 -1.63
C VAL A 57 15.09 -3.06 -1.76
N ARG A 58 15.87 -3.49 -2.74
CA ARG A 58 17.21 -2.98 -3.04
C ARG A 58 17.18 -2.26 -4.39
N PHE A 59 17.86 -1.12 -4.45
CA PHE A 59 18.06 -0.35 -5.67
C PHE A 59 19.38 -0.73 -6.36
N PRO A 60 19.53 -0.49 -7.68
CA PRO A 60 18.53 0.08 -8.58
C PRO A 60 17.37 -0.89 -8.88
N LEU A 61 16.25 -0.33 -9.33
CA LEU A 61 15.07 -1.07 -9.77
C LEU A 61 14.90 -0.89 -11.27
N ASP A 62 14.57 -1.99 -11.95
CA ASP A 62 14.47 -2.01 -13.41
C ASP A 62 13.03 -2.25 -13.87
N TRP A 63 12.63 -1.48 -14.87
CA TRP A 63 11.38 -1.72 -15.59
C TRP A 63 11.49 -2.98 -16.45
N GLY A 64 10.37 -3.67 -16.65
CA GLY A 64 10.28 -4.72 -17.65
C GLY A 64 10.68 -4.20 -19.04
N THR A 65 11.28 -5.06 -19.85
CA THR A 65 11.79 -4.70 -21.18
C THR A 65 10.90 -5.18 -22.32
N ALA A 66 9.99 -6.13 -22.06
CA ALA A 66 9.05 -6.62 -23.05
C ALA A 66 7.80 -5.71 -23.10
N GLN A 67 7.15 -5.65 -24.26
CA GLN A 67 5.99 -4.77 -24.48
C GLN A 67 4.90 -4.95 -23.42
N ASP A 68 4.56 -6.20 -23.07
CA ASP A 68 3.52 -6.52 -22.09
C ASP A 68 4.00 -6.39 -20.63
N SER A 69 5.30 -6.23 -20.40
CA SER A 69 5.91 -6.12 -19.08
C SER A 69 6.45 -4.73 -18.77
N ALA A 70 6.50 -3.85 -19.77
CA ALA A 70 7.16 -2.55 -19.69
C ALA A 70 6.56 -1.64 -18.62
N GLU A 71 5.32 -1.86 -18.19
CA GLU A 71 4.67 -1.04 -17.17
C GLU A 71 5.08 -1.38 -15.74
N TYR A 72 5.71 -2.53 -15.49
CA TYR A 72 5.99 -3.00 -14.13
C TYR A 72 7.48 -3.09 -13.84
N VAL A 73 7.84 -2.95 -12.57
CA VAL A 73 9.20 -3.26 -12.09
C VAL A 73 9.38 -4.77 -11.99
N TYR A 74 10.55 -5.28 -12.38
CA TYR A 74 10.87 -6.70 -12.37
C TYR A 74 12.06 -7.01 -11.45
N LYS A 75 12.07 -8.24 -10.93
CA LYS A 75 13.24 -8.85 -10.30
C LYS A 75 13.47 -10.21 -10.93
N GLY A 76 14.49 -10.30 -11.78
CA GLY A 76 14.67 -11.45 -12.67
C GLY A 76 13.53 -11.52 -13.70
N ALA A 77 12.91 -12.69 -13.84
CA ALA A 77 11.86 -12.93 -14.83
C ALA A 77 10.42 -12.65 -14.35
N VAL A 78 10.25 -12.17 -13.11
CA VAL A 78 8.93 -12.01 -12.47
C VAL A 78 8.73 -10.55 -12.00
N PRO A 79 7.50 -10.01 -12.12
CA PRO A 79 7.19 -8.68 -11.59
C PRO A 79 7.45 -8.61 -10.09
N LEU A 80 8.10 -7.53 -9.65
CA LEU A 80 8.39 -7.28 -8.25
C LEU A 80 7.10 -6.93 -7.52
N LYS A 81 6.77 -7.72 -6.49
CA LYS A 81 5.72 -7.39 -5.51
C LYS A 81 6.36 -6.82 -4.28
N ILE A 82 5.81 -5.71 -3.82
CA ILE A 82 6.17 -5.14 -2.53
C ILE A 82 4.99 -5.29 -1.59
N TRP A 83 5.29 -5.39 -0.30
CA TRP A 83 4.30 -5.18 0.74
C TRP A 83 4.79 -4.17 1.77
N PHE A 84 3.84 -3.48 2.39
CA PHE A 84 4.10 -2.54 3.47
C PHE A 84 2.89 -2.49 4.38
N CYS A 85 3.11 -2.10 5.63
CA CYS A 85 2.05 -2.00 6.62
C CYS A 85 1.69 -0.53 6.85
N GLY A 86 0.40 -0.27 6.98
CA GLY A 86 -0.11 1.07 7.19
C GLY A 86 -1.53 1.07 7.73
N GLU A 87 -1.93 2.23 8.20
CA GLU A 87 -3.27 2.54 8.65
C GLU A 87 -4.07 3.08 7.46
N VAL A 88 -5.28 2.56 7.27
CA VAL A 88 -6.20 3.04 6.23
C VAL A 88 -6.63 4.45 6.58
N GLN A 89 -6.36 5.41 5.71
CA GLN A 89 -6.79 6.80 5.85
C GLN A 89 -8.04 7.08 5.05
N LEU A 90 -8.12 6.55 3.83
CA LEU A 90 -9.29 6.65 2.96
C LEU A 90 -9.48 5.33 2.23
N ASN A 91 -10.73 4.88 2.11
CA ASN A 91 -11.12 3.65 1.45
C ASN A 91 -12.13 3.97 0.34
N TRP A 92 -11.74 3.78 -0.92
CA TRP A 92 -12.61 3.87 -2.10
C TRP A 92 -12.63 2.55 -2.87
N LEU A 93 -12.86 1.44 -2.17
CA LEU A 93 -13.03 0.13 -2.80
C LEU A 93 -14.46 -0.12 -3.33
N ILE A 94 -15.45 0.64 -2.83
CA ILE A 94 -16.87 0.56 -3.16
C ILE A 94 -17.49 1.96 -3.23
N THR A 95 -18.65 2.10 -3.88
CA THR A 95 -19.45 3.34 -3.81
C THR A 95 -20.10 3.48 -2.43
N THR A 96 -20.69 4.65 -2.17
CA THR A 96 -21.50 4.92 -0.97
C THR A 96 -22.68 3.95 -0.82
N ASP A 97 -23.27 3.53 -1.94
CA ASP A 97 -24.34 2.52 -1.97
C ASP A 97 -23.84 1.07 -1.83
N GLY A 98 -22.52 0.88 -1.78
CA GLY A 98 -21.88 -0.43 -1.69
C GLY A 98 -21.62 -1.11 -3.03
N ASP A 99 -21.80 -0.41 -4.15
CA ASP A 99 -21.61 -0.98 -5.49
C ASP A 99 -20.12 -1.09 -5.89
N PRO A 100 -19.79 -2.01 -6.82
CA PRO A 100 -18.46 -2.08 -7.42
C PRO A 100 -18.07 -0.81 -8.18
N LYS A 101 -16.81 -0.39 -8.03
CA LYS A 101 -16.20 0.72 -8.78
C LYS A 101 -15.32 0.20 -9.92
N SER A 102 -15.26 0.96 -11.03
CA SER A 102 -14.38 0.69 -12.18
C SER A 102 -12.90 0.80 -11.82
N SER A 103 -12.58 1.65 -10.86
CA SER A 103 -11.27 1.85 -10.23
C SER A 103 -11.44 1.88 -8.72
N VAL A 104 -10.55 1.18 -8.03
CA VAL A 104 -10.52 1.15 -6.57
C VAL A 104 -9.21 1.72 -6.06
N SER A 105 -9.24 2.41 -4.93
CA SER A 105 -8.02 2.92 -4.30
C SER A 105 -8.14 3.00 -2.79
N LEU A 106 -6.99 2.92 -2.13
CA LEU A 106 -6.81 3.14 -0.70
C LEU A 106 -5.71 4.17 -0.48
N ARG A 107 -5.96 5.14 0.39
CA ARG A 107 -4.91 5.99 0.97
C ARG A 107 -4.41 5.35 2.25
N ILE A 108 -3.10 5.16 2.33
CA ILE A 108 -2.44 4.50 3.44
C ILE A 108 -1.50 5.48 4.14
N ASN A 109 -1.59 5.57 5.46
CA ASN A 109 -0.56 6.17 6.28
C ASN A 109 0.37 5.05 6.77
N THR A 110 1.63 5.06 6.35
CA THR A 110 2.57 4.00 6.73
C THR A 110 2.78 3.95 8.24
N LEU A 111 3.01 2.75 8.78
CA LEU A 111 3.27 2.62 10.21
C LEU A 111 4.69 3.05 10.59
N ARG A 112 5.65 2.89 9.67
CA ARG A 112 7.08 3.14 9.85
C ARG A 112 7.56 4.22 8.91
N GLU A 113 8.41 5.11 9.43
CA GLU A 113 9.02 6.17 8.64
C GLU A 113 9.93 5.62 7.53
N SER A 114 10.65 4.52 7.81
CA SER A 114 11.48 3.87 6.80
C SER A 114 10.67 3.33 5.61
N ASP A 115 9.43 2.87 5.84
CA ASP A 115 8.52 2.45 4.78
C ASP A 115 8.07 3.65 3.96
N GLN A 116 7.69 4.75 4.62
CA GLN A 116 7.32 6.01 3.96
C GLN A 116 8.42 6.51 3.03
N ILE A 117 9.65 6.61 3.55
CA ILE A 117 10.80 7.11 2.80
C ILE A 117 11.07 6.27 1.57
N LYS A 118 11.03 4.93 1.70
CA LYS A 118 11.28 4.03 0.56
C LYS A 118 10.16 4.08 -0.47
N LEU A 119 8.91 4.18 -0.04
CA LEU A 119 7.79 4.35 -0.97
C LEU A 119 7.88 5.68 -1.71
N GLU A 120 8.30 6.75 -1.05
CA GLU A 120 8.55 8.04 -1.69
C GLU A 120 9.72 7.96 -2.68
N GLU A 121 10.80 7.29 -2.30
CA GLU A 121 11.95 7.08 -3.16
C GLU A 121 11.56 6.37 -4.46
N ILE A 122 10.78 5.29 -4.37
CA ILE A 122 10.25 4.60 -5.55
C ILE A 122 9.34 5.53 -6.38
N LEU A 123 8.40 6.25 -5.75
CA LEU A 123 7.48 7.14 -6.46
C LEU A 123 8.20 8.24 -7.23
N PHE A 124 9.21 8.86 -6.62
CA PHE A 124 9.86 10.05 -7.16
C PHE A 124 11.01 9.71 -8.09
N ASP A 125 11.86 8.74 -7.73
CA ASP A 125 13.10 8.47 -8.47
C ASP A 125 12.85 7.63 -9.70
N MET A 126 11.79 6.81 -9.70
CA MET A 126 11.39 6.01 -10.85
C MET A 126 10.38 6.73 -11.76
N SER A 127 9.88 7.90 -11.36
CA SER A 127 9.07 8.75 -12.23
C SER A 127 9.93 9.54 -13.23
N TYR A 128 9.36 9.86 -14.38
CA TYR A 128 9.98 10.72 -15.39
C TYR A 128 9.01 11.85 -15.86
N PRO A 129 9.44 13.12 -15.85
CA PRO A 129 10.64 13.62 -15.18
C PRO A 129 10.59 13.29 -13.68
N LYS A 130 11.77 13.17 -13.07
CA LYS A 130 11.91 12.94 -11.64
C LYS A 130 11.16 14.03 -10.89
N VAL A 131 10.43 13.63 -9.85
CA VAL A 131 9.70 14.58 -9.01
C VAL A 131 10.69 15.22 -8.05
N ASP A 132 10.74 16.55 -8.04
CA ASP A 132 11.53 17.28 -7.07
C ASP A 132 10.92 17.10 -5.66
N ARG A 133 11.71 16.54 -4.74
CA ARG A 133 11.30 16.31 -3.36
C ARG A 133 11.30 17.60 -2.55
N GLU A 134 12.18 18.55 -2.87
CA GLU A 134 12.33 19.81 -2.14
C GLU A 134 11.10 20.70 -2.32
N ALA A 135 10.49 20.64 -3.51
CA ALA A 135 9.24 21.33 -3.83
C ALA A 135 8.07 20.97 -2.88
N ARG A 136 8.18 19.89 -2.09
CA ARG A 136 7.14 19.47 -1.14
C ARG A 136 7.23 20.13 0.24
N ASN A 137 8.24 20.99 0.50
CA ASN A 137 8.40 21.71 1.77
C ASN A 137 8.30 20.80 3.02
N GLY A 138 8.84 19.59 2.94
CA GLY A 138 8.83 18.62 4.05
C GLY A 138 7.48 17.92 4.30
N VAL A 139 6.47 18.09 3.43
CA VAL A 139 5.20 17.35 3.52
C VAL A 139 5.35 15.96 2.89
N PRO A 140 5.21 14.86 3.65
CA PRO A 140 5.31 13.50 3.11
C PRO A 140 4.30 13.23 1.99
N ALA A 141 4.67 12.35 1.06
CA ALA A 141 3.78 11.88 0.00
C ALA A 141 2.61 11.08 0.55
N GLU A 142 1.44 11.32 -0.01
CA GLU A 142 0.33 10.42 0.20
C GLU A 142 0.61 9.11 -0.54
N ILE A 143 0.53 8.00 0.19
CA ILE A 143 0.70 6.67 -0.39
C ILE A 143 -0.67 6.15 -0.80
N TRP A 144 -0.88 6.10 -2.11
CA TRP A 144 -2.07 5.55 -2.72
C TRP A 144 -1.78 4.19 -3.33
N ALA A 145 -2.60 3.19 -3.01
CA ALA A 145 -2.59 1.88 -3.66
C ALA A 145 -3.94 1.68 -4.35
N GLY A 146 -3.93 1.47 -5.68
CA GLY A 146 -5.16 1.38 -6.44
C GLY A 146 -5.07 0.44 -7.63
N ARG A 147 -6.23 0.06 -8.19
CA ARG A 147 -6.33 -0.87 -9.31
C ARG A 147 -7.61 -0.61 -10.09
N PHE A 148 -7.50 -0.69 -11.41
CA PHE A 148 -8.67 -0.80 -12.27
C PHE A 148 -9.28 -2.20 -12.14
N MET A 149 -10.57 -2.24 -11.81
CA MET A 149 -11.41 -3.44 -11.72
C MET A 149 -12.08 -3.76 -13.05
N SER A 150 -12.01 -2.84 -13.99
CA SER A 150 -12.56 -2.93 -15.34
C SER A 150 -11.50 -2.64 -16.39
N LYS A 151 -11.74 -3.10 -17.61
CA LYS A 151 -11.03 -2.65 -18.83
C LYS A 151 -11.89 -1.64 -19.58
N LYS A 152 -11.31 -0.91 -20.54
CA LYS A 152 -12.06 -0.05 -21.47
C LYS A 152 -13.27 -0.82 -22.04
N ASN A 153 -14.45 -0.20 -22.00
CA ASN A 153 -15.74 -0.76 -22.45
C ASN A 153 -16.27 -1.97 -21.65
N THR A 154 -15.82 -2.18 -20.40
CA THR A 154 -16.46 -3.19 -19.54
C THR A 154 -17.82 -2.67 -19.09
N PRO A 155 -18.93 -3.37 -19.36
CA PRO A 155 -20.25 -2.98 -18.85
C PRO A 155 -20.26 -2.92 -17.32
N LYS A 156 -20.93 -1.93 -16.73
CA LYS A 156 -21.03 -1.76 -15.26
C LYS A 156 -21.46 -3.04 -14.55
N ALA A 157 -22.40 -3.79 -15.13
CA ALA A 157 -22.88 -5.07 -14.61
C ALA A 157 -21.81 -6.19 -14.51
N GLN A 158 -20.67 -6.05 -15.19
CA GLN A 158 -19.56 -7.01 -15.14
C GLN A 158 -18.45 -6.61 -14.16
N ILE A 159 -18.50 -5.40 -13.61
CA ILE A 159 -17.52 -4.92 -12.64
C ILE A 159 -17.79 -5.61 -11.31
N LYS A 160 -16.77 -6.28 -10.77
CA LYS A 160 -16.86 -7.01 -9.50
C LYS A 160 -16.21 -6.20 -8.38
N LEU A 161 -16.70 -6.41 -7.15
CA LEU A 161 -16.08 -5.89 -5.94
C LEU A 161 -14.61 -6.33 -5.85
N PHE A 162 -13.78 -5.49 -5.25
CA PHE A 162 -12.43 -5.91 -4.89
C PHE A 162 -12.51 -6.98 -3.80
N GLY A 163 -12.19 -8.22 -4.18
CA GLY A 163 -12.36 -9.39 -3.33
C GLY A 163 -11.06 -9.93 -2.71
N ASP A 164 -9.90 -9.37 -3.04
CA ASP A 164 -8.60 -9.85 -2.56
C ASP A 164 -8.26 -9.27 -1.17
N ILE A 165 -9.19 -9.42 -0.21
CA ILE A 165 -9.06 -8.95 1.17
C ILE A 165 -9.08 -10.15 2.13
N TYR A 166 -8.04 -10.25 2.95
CA TYR A 166 -7.77 -11.36 3.83
C TYR A 166 -7.78 -10.87 5.27
N ASP A 167 -8.42 -11.63 6.15
CA ASP A 167 -8.35 -11.44 7.59
C ASP A 167 -7.04 -12.05 8.09
N ALA A 168 -6.05 -11.22 8.37
CA ALA A 168 -4.75 -11.60 8.91
C ALA A 168 -4.58 -11.22 10.39
N ARG A 169 -5.70 -11.00 11.11
CA ARG A 169 -5.70 -10.74 12.54
C ARG A 169 -5.18 -11.95 13.32
N GLU A 170 -5.39 -13.14 12.79
CA GLU A 170 -4.85 -14.39 13.32
C GLU A 170 -3.85 -15.03 12.36
N LYS A 171 -2.80 -15.68 12.89
CA LYS A 171 -1.72 -16.28 12.08
C LYS A 171 -2.20 -17.40 11.14
N ASN A 172 -3.41 -17.94 11.33
CA ASN A 172 -3.91 -19.14 10.65
C ASN A 172 -4.90 -18.85 9.49
N ASN A 173 -5.34 -17.60 9.30
CA ASN A 173 -6.35 -17.24 8.29
C ASN A 173 -5.74 -16.79 6.95
N LYS A 174 -4.82 -17.59 6.38
CA LYS A 174 -3.95 -17.13 5.28
C LYS A 174 -4.37 -17.53 3.86
N ASP A 175 -5.28 -18.49 3.71
CA ASP A 175 -5.37 -19.21 2.44
C ASP A 175 -6.53 -18.79 1.53
N ARG A 176 -7.51 -18.02 2.03
CA ARG A 176 -8.64 -17.52 1.22
C ARG A 176 -9.06 -16.12 1.63
N PRO A 177 -9.48 -15.26 0.68
CA PRO A 177 -10.13 -14.02 1.03
C PRO A 177 -11.37 -14.31 1.87
N ASN A 178 -11.42 -13.74 3.05
CA ASN A 178 -12.43 -13.99 4.07
C ASN A 178 -12.82 -12.71 4.83
N TYR A 179 -12.40 -11.54 4.32
CA TYR A 179 -12.76 -10.25 4.88
C TYR A 179 -13.62 -9.47 3.90
N SER A 180 -14.74 -8.93 4.37
CA SER A 180 -15.67 -8.18 3.54
C SER A 180 -15.11 -6.80 3.20
N VAL A 181 -15.24 -6.36 1.95
CA VAL A 181 -14.89 -5.00 1.53
C VAL A 181 -15.70 -3.93 2.28
N HIS A 182 -16.94 -4.25 2.65
CA HIS A 182 -17.81 -3.37 3.45
C HIS A 182 -17.35 -3.24 4.91
N ALA A 183 -16.54 -4.18 5.40
CA ALA A 183 -16.03 -4.15 6.76
C ALA A 183 -14.68 -3.42 6.86
N LEU A 184 -14.08 -3.02 5.75
CA LEU A 184 -12.82 -2.28 5.73
C LEU A 184 -13.10 -0.80 5.92
N LYS A 185 -12.45 -0.16 6.89
CA LYS A 185 -12.72 1.23 7.26
C LYS A 185 -11.46 2.02 7.56
N GLN A 186 -11.63 3.34 7.68
CA GLN A 186 -10.58 4.22 8.16
C GLN A 186 -10.14 3.81 9.57
N GLY A 187 -8.83 3.87 9.83
CA GLY A 187 -8.22 3.44 11.09
C GLY A 187 -7.83 1.96 11.13
N ASP A 188 -8.32 1.12 10.21
CA ASP A 188 -7.87 -0.27 10.12
C ASP A 188 -6.37 -0.33 9.80
N VAL A 189 -5.67 -1.29 10.40
CA VAL A 189 -4.26 -1.55 10.06
C VAL A 189 -4.23 -2.69 9.06
N VAL A 190 -3.61 -2.41 7.92
CA VAL A 190 -3.49 -3.36 6.82
C VAL A 190 -2.04 -3.56 6.42
N MET A 191 -1.73 -4.76 5.95
CA MET A 191 -0.61 -5.00 5.06
C MET A 191 -1.12 -4.98 3.63
N VAL A 192 -0.48 -4.18 2.78
CA VAL A 192 -0.86 -3.98 1.39
C VAL A 192 0.17 -4.68 0.50
N GLU A 193 -0.25 -5.60 -0.37
CA GLU A 193 0.61 -6.14 -1.44
C GLU A 193 0.32 -5.39 -2.75
N THR A 194 1.36 -4.87 -3.39
CA THR A 194 1.25 -4.09 -4.63
C THR A 194 2.32 -4.49 -5.66
N TYR A 195 2.02 -4.27 -6.93
CA TYR A 195 3.06 -4.10 -7.94
C TYR A 195 3.46 -2.62 -8.01
N ILE A 196 4.71 -2.36 -8.41
CA ILE A 196 5.15 -1.02 -8.81
C ILE A 196 4.86 -0.87 -10.29
N GLN A 197 3.95 0.04 -10.64
CA GLN A 197 3.50 0.26 -12.01
C GLN A 197 3.80 1.69 -12.44
N ARG A 198 4.28 1.89 -13.68
CA ARG A 198 4.29 3.20 -14.33
C ARG A 198 3.09 3.39 -15.24
N TYR A 199 2.65 4.64 -15.37
CA TYR A 199 1.56 5.04 -16.26
C TYR A 199 1.86 6.41 -16.86
N ARG A 200 1.20 6.71 -17.99
CA ARG A 200 1.21 8.05 -18.58
C ARG A 200 -0.06 8.79 -18.15
N PRO A 201 0.04 9.94 -17.47
CA PRO A 201 -1.12 10.78 -17.20
C PRO A 201 -1.72 11.30 -18.51
N SER A 202 -3.03 11.21 -18.70
CA SER A 202 -3.74 11.70 -19.90
C SER A 202 -3.60 13.21 -20.12
N THR A 203 -3.47 13.97 -19.03
CA THR A 203 -3.42 15.44 -19.04
C THR A 203 -2.03 16.04 -19.24
N LYS A 204 -0.99 15.21 -19.40
CA LYS A 204 0.40 15.66 -19.46
C LYS A 204 1.04 15.27 -20.80
N PRO A 205 2.13 15.95 -21.20
CA PRO A 205 2.87 15.60 -22.42
C PRO A 205 3.19 14.10 -22.48
N ASN A 206 3.18 13.52 -23.68
CA ASN A 206 3.39 12.09 -23.95
C ASN A 206 4.68 11.49 -23.36
N ASP A 207 5.64 12.34 -23.00
CA ASP A 207 6.93 11.94 -22.46
C ASP A 207 6.93 11.73 -20.94
N GLN A 208 5.81 11.99 -20.23
CA GLN A 208 5.77 11.82 -18.78
C GLN A 208 5.32 10.43 -18.35
N TRP A 209 6.14 9.78 -17.53
CA TRP A 209 5.81 8.55 -16.83
C TRP A 209 5.73 8.81 -15.33
N LYS A 210 4.61 8.46 -14.71
CA LYS A 210 4.45 8.52 -13.27
C LYS A 210 4.35 7.11 -12.71
N VAL A 211 4.76 6.96 -11.46
CA VAL A 211 4.73 5.68 -10.76
C VAL A 211 3.55 5.65 -9.80
N LYS A 212 2.92 4.48 -9.68
CA LYS A 212 1.84 4.20 -8.73
C LYS A 212 1.98 2.78 -8.18
N TYR A 213 1.31 2.54 -7.06
CA TYR A 213 1.22 1.22 -6.47
C TYR A 213 -0.05 0.52 -6.94
N GLN A 214 0.10 -0.49 -7.79
CA GLN A 214 -1.04 -1.26 -8.26
C GLN A 214 -1.46 -2.26 -7.19
N LEU A 215 -2.62 -2.04 -6.56
CA LEU A 215 -3.15 -2.88 -5.50
C LEU A 215 -3.36 -4.32 -5.97
N LYS A 216 -2.84 -5.29 -5.20
CA LYS A 216 -3.05 -6.72 -5.42
C LYS A 216 -3.87 -7.36 -4.32
N LYS A 217 -3.43 -7.23 -3.08
CA LYS A 217 -4.06 -7.86 -1.92
C LYS A 217 -4.02 -6.94 -0.71
N LEU A 218 -5.02 -7.07 0.14
CA LEU A 218 -5.07 -6.43 1.45
C LEU A 218 -5.16 -7.51 2.52
N TYR A 219 -4.39 -7.35 3.59
CA TYR A 219 -4.42 -8.23 4.74
C TYR A 219 -4.72 -7.38 5.97
N VAL A 220 -5.91 -7.54 6.55
CA VAL A 220 -6.34 -6.80 7.74
C VAL A 220 -5.64 -7.38 8.96
N LEU A 221 -4.83 -6.57 9.62
CA LEU A 221 -4.02 -6.97 10.79
C LEU A 221 -4.67 -6.55 12.11
N TYR A 222 -5.41 -5.45 12.08
CA TYR A 222 -6.13 -4.86 13.21
C TYR A 222 -7.33 -4.08 12.69
N VAL A 223 -8.46 -4.13 13.42
CA VAL A 223 -9.66 -3.35 13.11
C VAL A 223 -9.65 -2.10 13.96
N GLY A 224 -9.63 -0.93 13.33
CA GLY A 224 -9.62 0.36 13.99
C GLY A 224 -10.89 0.61 14.81
N ASP A 225 -10.79 1.46 15.82
CA ASP A 225 -11.98 2.04 16.44
C ASP A 225 -12.63 2.99 15.42
N ASP A 226 -13.96 2.96 15.30
CA ASP A 226 -14.68 3.84 14.36
C ASP A 226 -14.36 5.30 14.65
N SER A 227 -13.64 5.97 13.75
CA SER A 227 -13.36 7.41 13.90
C SER A 227 -14.51 8.30 13.40
N GLY A 228 -15.64 7.74 12.98
CA GLY A 228 -16.89 8.46 12.67
C GLY A 228 -16.87 9.38 11.44
N ASP A 229 -15.69 9.66 10.86
CA ASP A 229 -15.57 10.51 9.69
C ASP A 229 -15.82 9.71 8.41
N ALA A 230 -16.95 9.99 7.76
CA ALA A 230 -17.27 9.45 6.44
C ALA A 230 -16.24 9.95 5.40
N PRO A 231 -15.84 9.13 4.42
CA PRO A 231 -14.91 9.56 3.38
C PRO A 231 -15.53 10.71 2.58
N GLY A 232 -14.83 11.84 2.49
CA GLY A 232 -15.20 12.95 1.63
C GLY A 232 -15.18 12.52 0.15
N ASP A 233 -16.12 13.05 -0.62
CA ASP A 233 -16.26 12.79 -2.05
C ASP A 233 -14.99 13.20 -2.81
N VAL A 234 -14.52 12.30 -3.66
CA VAL A 234 -13.56 12.62 -4.72
C VAL A 234 -14.38 13.11 -5.90
N PRO A 235 -13.93 14.13 -6.65
CA PRO A 235 -14.41 14.28 -8.01
C PRO A 235 -14.19 12.95 -8.72
N ASP A 236 -15.27 12.40 -9.28
CA ASP A 236 -15.18 11.24 -10.15
C ASP A 236 -14.10 11.56 -11.20
N GLU A 237 -13.04 10.76 -11.21
CA GLU A 237 -12.15 10.66 -12.37
C GLU A 237 -12.96 9.95 -13.46
N ASP A 238 -14.03 10.60 -13.90
CA ASP A 238 -14.88 10.16 -14.99
C ASP A 238 -14.12 10.37 -16.30
N GLU A 239 -14.09 9.27 -17.05
CA GLU A 239 -14.27 9.27 -18.50
C GLU A 239 -13.28 10.10 -19.31
N ASP A 240 -12.00 9.70 -19.35
CA ASP A 240 -11.18 9.87 -20.56
C ASP A 240 -10.07 8.81 -20.60
N ILE A 241 -10.47 7.57 -20.94
CA ILE A 241 -9.58 6.50 -21.45
C ILE A 241 -9.79 6.36 -22.95
#